data_AF-A0A554NFK2-F1
#
_entry.id   AF-A0A554NFK2-F1
#
_cell.length_a   1.000
_cell.length_b   1.000
_cell.length_c   1.000
_cell.angle_alpha   90.00
_cell.angle_beta   90.00
_cell.angle_gamma   90.00
#
_symmetry.space_group_name_H-M   'P 1'
#
loop_
_entity.id
_entity.type
_entity.pdbx_description
1 polymer ?
#
loop_
_entity_poly.entity_id
_entity_poly.type
_entity_poly.pdbx_seq_one_letter_code
_entity_poly.pdbx_strand_id
1 'polypeptide(L)'
;MTYPLLSPVVVRRLIGFAVVLGSLALAGLTIVSRPLVGVAAYVLSLVVVAAALLQTDSPVFDERDETVSKEAASRTLTVFGVASAVVFPALTVAWGLDMFEWQPWSSAIGVFVAVLYLTYGAFTVAIGSRR
;
A
#
# COMPACT_ATOMS: atom_id res chain seq x y z
N MET A 1 -30.66 -15.76 -12.90
CA MET A 1 -30.26 -15.44 -11.52
C MET A 1 -29.78 -14.01 -11.52
N THR A 2 -30.56 -13.08 -10.97
CA THR A 2 -30.20 -11.66 -10.88
C THR A 2 -29.43 -11.49 -9.59
N TYR A 3 -28.10 -11.39 -9.66
CA TYR A 3 -27.30 -11.08 -8.48
C TYR A 3 -27.68 -9.67 -7.99
N PRO A 4 -27.86 -9.45 -6.67
CA PRO A 4 -28.13 -8.11 -6.16
C PRO A 4 -26.91 -7.23 -6.42
N LEU A 5 -27.06 -6.21 -7.26
CA LEU A 5 -26.01 -5.22 -7.52
C LEU A 5 -25.81 -4.38 -6.27
N LEU A 6 -24.56 -4.29 -5.80
CA LEU A 6 -24.21 -3.42 -4.68
C LEU A 6 -24.21 -1.97 -5.13
N SER A 7 -24.65 -1.05 -4.27
CA SER A 7 -24.54 0.37 -4.57
C SER A 7 -23.08 0.83 -4.55
N PRO A 8 -22.67 1.76 -5.43
CA PRO A 8 -21.30 2.28 -5.48
C PRO A 8 -20.76 2.76 -4.13
N VAL A 9 -21.61 3.39 -3.31
CA VAL A 9 -21.25 3.89 -1.97
C VAL A 9 -20.86 2.75 -1.03
N VAL A 10 -21.60 1.63 -1.07
CA VAL A 10 -21.32 0.46 -0.24
C VAL A 10 -20.02 -0.20 -0.67
N VAL A 11 -19.81 -0.35 -1.98
CA VAL A 11 -18.57 -0.92 -2.52
C VAL A 11 -17.35 -0.08 -2.14
N ARG A 12 -17.40 1.25 -2.29
CA ARG A 12 -16.30 2.13 -1.88
C ARG A 12 -15.95 2.00 -0.40
N ARG A 13 -16.95 1.94 0.48
CA ARG A 13 -16.73 1.73 1.92
C ARG A 13 -16.13 0.36 2.19
N LEU A 14 -16.65 -0.70 1.56
CA LEU A 14 -16.13 -2.05 1.69
C LEU A 14 -14.67 -2.12 1.26
N ILE A 15 -14.29 -1.47 0.16
CA ILE A 15 -12.91 -1.43 -0.30
C ILE A 15 -12.02 -0.74 0.74
N GLY A 16 -12.41 0.45 1.21
CA GLY A 16 -11.67 1.18 2.23
C GLY A 16 -11.47 0.35 3.51
N PHE A 17 -12.55 -0.27 4.01
CA PHE A 17 -12.48 -1.14 5.18
C PHE A 17 -11.64 -2.39 4.95
N ALA A 18 -11.80 -3.06 3.82
CA ALA A 18 -11.04 -4.27 3.50
C ALA A 18 -9.54 -3.98 3.41
N VAL A 19 -9.15 -2.88 2.78
CA VAL A 19 -7.73 -2.47 2.68
C VAL A 19 -7.17 -2.16 4.07
N VAL A 20 -7.87 -1.35 4.87
CA VAL A 20 -7.41 -0.97 6.22
C VAL A 20 -7.34 -2.19 7.14
N LEU A 21 -8.42 -2.96 7.24
CA LEU A 21 -8.48 -4.13 8.13
C LEU A 21 -7.52 -5.24 7.69
N GLY A 22 -7.40 -5.49 6.38
CA GLY A 22 -6.44 -6.44 5.85
C GLY A 22 -5.00 -6.07 6.21
N SER A 23 -4.65 -4.79 6.05
CA SER A 23 -3.31 -4.27 6.38
C SER A 23 -3.04 -4.34 7.89
N LEU A 24 -4.02 -3.95 8.72
CA LEU A 24 -3.92 -4.05 10.17
C LEU A 24 -3.83 -5.51 10.65
N ALA A 25 -4.58 -6.43 10.04
CA ALA A 25 -4.53 -7.85 10.36
C ALA A 25 -3.16 -8.43 10.00
N LEU A 26 -2.60 -8.10 8.83
CA LEU A 26 -1.25 -8.53 8.45
C LEU A 26 -0.21 -8.03 9.46
N ALA A 27 -0.22 -6.74 9.77
CA ALA A 27 0.73 -6.15 10.71
C ALA A 27 0.58 -6.75 12.12
N GLY A 28 -0.63 -6.75 12.66
CA GLY A 28 -0.92 -7.24 14.01
C GLY A 28 -0.61 -8.72 14.18
N LEU A 29 -1.04 -9.56 13.24
CA LEU A 29 -0.80 -11.02 13.31
C LEU A 29 0.67 -11.37 13.10
N THR A 30 1.43 -10.57 12.33
CA THR A 30 2.88 -10.74 12.23
C THR A 30 3.55 -10.45 13.58
N ILE A 31 3.13 -9.41 14.29
CA ILE A 31 3.66 -9.05 15.62
C ILE A 31 3.40 -10.16 16.66
N VAL A 32 2.22 -10.79 16.65
CA VAL A 32 1.88 -11.90 17.57
C VAL A 32 2.31 -13.28 17.08
N SER A 33 3.32 -13.36 16.20
CA SER A 33 3.91 -14.61 15.68
C SER A 33 2.94 -15.52 14.93
N ARG A 34 1.95 -14.94 14.25
CA ARG A 34 0.99 -15.63 13.37
C ARG A 34 1.05 -15.08 11.92
N PRO A 35 2.24 -14.99 11.28
CA PRO A 35 2.40 -14.31 9.99
C PRO A 35 1.58 -14.96 8.87
N LEU A 36 1.45 -16.30 8.85
CA LEU A 36 0.65 -17.00 7.85
C LEU A 36 -0.83 -16.63 7.90
N VAL A 37 -1.37 -16.45 9.11
CA VAL A 37 -2.76 -16.02 9.30
C VAL A 37 -2.93 -14.56 8.89
N GLY A 38 -1.93 -13.72 9.17
CA GLY A 38 -1.89 -12.33 8.71
C GLY A 38 -1.93 -12.21 7.19
N VAL A 39 -1.10 -13.00 6.50
CA VAL A 39 -1.09 -13.05 5.03
C VAL A 39 -2.41 -13.57 4.49
N ALA A 40 -2.97 -14.63 5.06
CA ALA A 40 -4.27 -15.16 4.64
C ALA A 40 -5.38 -14.10 4.79
N ALA A 41 -5.43 -13.37 5.92
CA ALA A 41 -6.38 -12.29 6.13
C ALA A 41 -6.21 -11.17 5.10
N TYR A 42 -4.98 -10.75 4.82
CA TYR A 42 -4.67 -9.74 3.81
C TYR A 42 -5.12 -10.16 2.40
N VAL A 43 -4.81 -11.40 2.00
CA VAL A 43 -5.24 -11.95 0.71
C VAL A 43 -6.77 -12.01 0.63
N LEU A 44 -7.45 -12.46 1.69
CA LEU A 44 -8.90 -12.48 1.74
C LEU A 44 -9.50 -11.08 1.56
N SER A 45 -8.94 -10.04 2.20
CA SER A 45 -9.37 -8.66 1.97
C SER A 45 -9.20 -8.20 0.51
N LEU A 46 -8.10 -8.60 -0.17
CA LEU A 46 -7.93 -8.29 -1.59
C LEU A 46 -8.97 -9.02 -2.46
N VAL A 47 -9.29 -10.27 -2.12
CA VAL A 47 -10.36 -11.02 -2.80
C VAL A 47 -11.72 -10.34 -2.60
N VAL A 48 -12.01 -9.84 -1.38
CA VAL A 48 -13.24 -9.08 -1.12
C VAL A 48 -13.29 -7.80 -1.95
N VAL A 49 -12.18 -7.06 -2.07
CA VAL A 49 -12.09 -5.87 -2.92
C VAL A 49 -12.38 -6.24 -4.39
N ALA A 50 -11.71 -7.26 -4.92
CA ALA A 50 -11.90 -7.69 -6.30
C ALA A 50 -13.35 -8.16 -6.55
N ALA A 51 -13.91 -8.96 -5.64
CA ALA A 51 -15.28 -9.45 -5.75
C ALA A 51 -16.32 -8.32 -5.68
N ALA A 52 -16.08 -7.29 -4.85
CA ALA A 52 -16.97 -6.15 -4.73
C ALA A 52 -16.96 -5.29 -6.01
N LEU A 53 -15.80 -5.13 -6.67
CA LEU A 53 -15.69 -4.44 -7.96
C LEU A 53 -16.39 -5.17 -9.10
N LEU A 54 -16.46 -6.50 -9.05
CA LEU A 54 -17.17 -7.31 -10.05
C LEU A 54 -18.70 -7.27 -9.91
N GLN A 55 -19.23 -6.74 -8.81
CA GLN A 55 -20.66 -6.75 -8.48
C GLN A 55 -21.36 -5.39 -8.72
N THR A 56 -20.77 -4.52 -9.55
CA THR A 56 -21.31 -3.19 -9.84
C THR A 56 -21.43 -2.94 -11.34
N ASP A 57 -22.62 -2.55 -11.79
CA ASP A 57 -22.90 -2.17 -13.20
C ASP A 57 -22.67 -0.67 -13.48
N SER A 58 -22.10 0.06 -12.52
CA SER A 58 -21.83 1.49 -12.64
C SER A 58 -20.44 1.82 -12.12
N PRO A 59 -19.79 2.89 -12.65
CA PRO A 59 -18.50 3.34 -12.14
C PRO A 59 -18.56 3.58 -10.64
N VAL A 60 -17.75 2.83 -9.87
CA VAL A 60 -17.69 2.93 -8.40
C VAL A 60 -16.96 4.20 -7.97
N PHE A 61 -15.94 4.59 -8.73
CA PHE A 61 -15.10 5.75 -8.50
C PHE A 61 -15.40 6.82 -9.54
N ASP A 62 -15.61 8.05 -9.07
CA ASP A 62 -15.81 9.24 -9.90
C ASP A 62 -14.55 10.11 -9.97
N GLU A 63 -14.63 11.25 -10.68
CA GLU A 63 -13.52 12.21 -10.80
C GLU A 63 -13.06 12.76 -9.42
N ARG A 64 -13.98 12.84 -8.46
CA ARG A 64 -13.66 13.27 -7.09
C ARG A 64 -12.85 12.19 -6.38
N ASP A 65 -13.23 10.92 -6.49
CA ASP A 65 -12.49 9.80 -5.92
C ASP A 65 -11.10 9.67 -6.57
N GLU A 66 -10.96 9.96 -7.87
CA GLU A 66 -9.65 10.02 -8.54
C GLU A 66 -8.77 11.13 -7.94
N THR A 67 -9.34 12.31 -7.67
CA THR A 67 -8.62 13.41 -7.04
C THR A 67 -8.17 13.07 -5.62
N VAL A 68 -9.04 12.44 -4.84
CA VAL A 68 -8.72 11.96 -3.48
C VAL A 68 -7.62 10.90 -3.52
N SER A 69 -7.68 9.95 -4.47
CA SER A 69 -6.67 8.91 -4.64
C SER A 69 -5.31 9.50 -5.01
N LYS A 70 -5.27 10.46 -5.94
CA LYS A 70 -4.04 11.19 -6.31
C LYS A 70 -3.43 11.92 -5.12
N GLU A 71 -4.25 12.65 -4.36
CA GLU A 71 -3.79 13.37 -3.17
C GLU A 71 -3.30 12.41 -2.09
N ALA A 72 -4.00 11.31 -1.84
CA ALA A 72 -3.61 10.29 -0.87
C ALA A 72 -2.28 9.61 -1.27
N ALA A 73 -2.12 9.26 -2.55
CA ALA A 73 -0.87 8.70 -3.07
C ALA A 73 0.29 9.69 -2.95
N SER A 74 0.08 10.95 -3.34
CA SER A 74 1.07 12.04 -3.23
C SER A 74 1.52 12.25 -1.79
N ARG A 75 0.58 12.35 -0.83
CA ARG A 75 0.90 12.50 0.60
C ARG A 75 1.61 11.29 1.16
N THR A 76 1.16 10.08 0.82
CA THR A 76 1.79 8.84 1.29
C THR A 76 3.24 8.77 0.83
N LEU A 77 3.49 8.98 -0.47
CA LEU A 77 4.84 9.00 -1.02
C LEU A 77 5.69 10.15 -0.45
N THR A 78 5.10 11.29 -0.12
CA THR A 78 5.83 12.39 0.54
C THR A 78 6.28 11.98 1.94
N VAL A 79 5.37 11.45 2.75
CA VAL A 79 5.66 11.04 4.14
C VAL A 79 6.72 9.95 4.16
N PHE A 80 6.55 8.88 3.37
CA PHE A 80 7.54 7.80 3.31
C PHE A 80 8.87 8.28 2.75
N GLY A 81 8.87 9.30 1.88
CA GLY A 81 10.08 9.79 1.20
C GLY A 81 10.93 10.60 2.16
N VAL A 82 10.28 11.53 2.87
CA VAL A 82 10.90 12.31 3.96
C VAL A 82 11.39 11.38 5.07
N ALA A 83 10.57 10.41 5.50
CA ALA A 83 11.00 9.44 6.50
C ALA A 83 12.22 8.65 6.04
N SER A 84 12.24 8.20 4.78
CA SER A 84 13.37 7.46 4.20
C SER A 84 14.65 8.30 4.10
N ALA A 85 14.51 9.58 3.76
CA ALA A 85 15.62 10.53 3.69
C ALA A 85 16.27 10.79 5.06
N VAL A 86 15.59 10.47 6.16
CA VAL A 86 16.15 10.55 7.51
C VAL A 86 16.63 9.17 7.99
N VAL A 87 15.78 8.14 7.89
CA VAL A 87 16.02 6.82 8.47
C VAL A 87 17.19 6.11 7.80
N PHE A 88 17.27 6.07 6.46
CA PHE A 88 18.35 5.32 5.80
C PHE A 88 19.73 5.96 6.00
N PRO A 89 19.90 7.29 5.89
CA PRO A 89 21.17 7.92 6.25
C PRO A 89 21.55 7.70 7.72
N ALA A 90 20.61 7.83 8.65
CA ALA A 90 20.87 7.59 10.07
C ALA A 90 21.34 6.14 10.34
N LEU A 91 20.65 5.14 9.76
CA LEU A 91 21.05 3.73 9.87
C LEU A 91 22.41 3.47 9.21
N THR A 92 22.72 4.15 8.10
CA THR A 92 24.02 4.01 7.41
C THR A 92 25.15 4.59 8.25
N VAL A 93 24.93 5.74 8.90
CA VAL A 93 25.91 6.31 9.85
C VAL A 93 26.08 5.39 11.06
N ALA A 94 24.98 4.90 11.64
CA ALA A 94 25.03 3.96 12.76
C ALA A 94 25.77 2.66 12.40
N TRP A 95 25.61 2.17 11.17
CA TRP A 95 26.36 1.03 10.66
C TRP A 95 27.86 1.32 10.59
N GLY A 96 28.25 2.49 10.08
CA GLY A 96 29.66 2.90 10.04
C GLY A 96 30.30 3.14 11.42
N LEU A 97 29.49 3.26 12.47
CA LEU A 97 29.93 3.41 13.87
C LEU A 97 29.84 2.10 14.67
N ASP A 98 29.58 0.96 14.01
CA ASP A 98 29.34 -0.35 14.64
C ASP A 98 28.17 -0.36 15.65
N MET A 99 27.24 0.61 15.55
CA MET A 99 26.06 0.72 16.39
C MET A 99 24.82 0.03 15.80
N PHE A 100 24.91 -0.39 14.53
CA PHE A 100 23.82 -1.04 13.80
C PHE A 100 24.37 -2.04 12.81
N GLU A 101 23.70 -3.18 12.66
CA GLU A 101 24.02 -4.18 11.64
C GLU A 101 22.80 -4.41 10.75
N TRP A 102 23.02 -4.42 9.45
CA TRP A 102 21.99 -4.76 8.48
C TRP A 102 21.64 -6.24 8.58
N GLN A 103 20.43 -6.52 9.04
CA GLN A 103 19.87 -7.85 9.08
C GLN A 103 19.08 -8.11 7.79
N PRO A 104 18.86 -9.38 7.39
CA PRO A 104 18.11 -9.70 6.17
C PRO A 104 16.71 -9.05 6.11
N TRP A 105 16.04 -8.89 7.25
CA TRP A 105 14.72 -8.26 7.31
C TRP A 105 14.79 -6.73 7.13
N SER A 106 15.83 -6.06 7.65
CA SER A 106 15.96 -4.59 7.56
C SER A 106 16.45 -4.18 6.18
N SER A 107 17.34 -4.96 5.57
CA SER A 107 17.74 -4.77 4.18
C SER A 107 16.58 -5.04 3.21
N ALA A 108 15.75 -6.07 3.46
CA ALA A 108 14.55 -6.31 2.67
C ALA A 108 13.57 -5.13 2.71
N ILE A 109 13.38 -4.48 3.87
CA ILE A 109 12.58 -3.25 3.98
C ILE A 109 13.22 -2.11 3.15
N GLY A 110 14.54 -1.93 3.27
CA GLY A 110 15.26 -0.92 2.49
C GLY A 110 15.09 -1.10 0.98
N VAL A 111 15.27 -2.33 0.50
CA VAL A 111 15.06 -2.68 -0.91
C VAL A 111 13.61 -2.46 -1.34
N PHE A 112 12.64 -2.87 -0.52
CA PHE A 112 11.22 -2.65 -0.82
C PHE A 112 10.89 -1.17 -1.00
N VAL A 113 11.38 -0.30 -0.11
CA VAL A 113 11.19 1.15 -0.23
C VAL A 113 11.89 1.70 -1.47
N ALA A 114 13.12 1.24 -1.76
CA ALA A 114 13.83 1.65 -2.99
C ALA A 114 13.03 1.27 -4.25
N VAL A 115 12.51 0.05 -4.33
CA VAL A 115 11.67 -0.41 -5.45
C VAL A 115 10.39 0.41 -5.59
N LEU A 116 9.75 0.77 -4.48
CA LEU A 116 8.58 1.65 -4.48
C LEU A 116 8.89 3.00 -5.14
N TYR A 117 9.96 3.68 -4.73
CA TYR A 117 10.35 4.99 -5.29
C TYR A 117 10.88 4.89 -6.73
N LEU A 118 11.61 3.82 -7.07
CA LEU A 118 12.05 3.59 -8.44
C LEU A 118 10.87 3.38 -9.37
N THR A 119 9.86 2.62 -8.92
CA THR A 119 8.63 2.39 -9.69
C THR A 119 7.86 3.68 -9.88
N TYR A 120 7.67 4.45 -8.80
CA TYR A 120 7.04 5.77 -8.87
C TYR A 120 7.79 6.70 -9.83
N GLY A 121 9.10 6.86 -9.67
CA GLY A 121 9.92 7.72 -10.51
C GLY A 121 9.93 7.28 -11.98
N ALA A 122 9.98 5.98 -12.25
CA ALA A 122 9.89 5.44 -13.61
C ALA A 122 8.56 5.81 -14.28
N PHE A 123 7.43 5.67 -13.58
CA PHE A 123 6.13 6.11 -14.10
C PHE A 123 6.06 7.63 -14.28
N THR A 124 6.59 8.43 -13.35
CA THR A 124 6.64 9.89 -13.48
C THR A 124 7.41 10.31 -14.73
N VAL A 125 8.58 9.73 -14.98
CA VAL A 125 9.38 10.02 -16.18
C VAL A 125 8.67 9.54 -17.45
N ALA A 126 8.15 8.31 -17.45
CA ALA A 126 7.51 7.71 -18.62
C ALA A 126 6.20 8.42 -19.02
N ILE A 127 5.46 8.97 -18.06
CA ILE A 127 4.26 9.76 -18.31
C ILE A 127 4.65 11.20 -18.69
N GLY A 128 5.64 11.78 -18.01
CA GLY A 128 6.13 13.13 -18.27
C GLY A 128 6.74 13.30 -19.66
N SER A 129 7.40 12.27 -20.19
CA SER A 129 8.00 12.28 -21.54
C SER A 129 6.99 12.19 -22.69
N ARG A 130 5.71 11.92 -22.40
CA ARG A 130 4.62 11.84 -23.39
C ARG A 130 3.78 13.12 -23.46
N ARG A 131 4.11 14.14 -22.65
CA ARG A 131 3.47 15.45 -22.65
C ARG A 131 4.42 16.46 -23.28
#